data_AF-A0A914KVI4-F1
#
_entry.id   AF-A0A914KVI4-F1
#
_cell.length_a   1.000
_cell.length_b   1.000
_cell.length_c   1.000
_cell.angle_alpha   90.00
_cell.angle_beta   90.00
_cell.angle_gamma   90.00
#
_symmetry.space_group_name_H-M   'P 1'
#
loop_
_entity.id
_entity.type
_entity.pdbx_description
1 polymer ?
#
loop_
_entity_poly.entity_id
_entity_poly.type
_entity_poly.pdbx_seq_one_letter_code
_entity_poly.pdbx_strand_id
1 'polypeptide(L)'
;MLWPALWKRLERRGGFCSSVNLKLPFELALRTFLLFIIMIFGIAVPNLEELIPLVGVTTGMLLAFLIPSLLDLLTWLPIRIKRREYKLATLLIIEDLIMVLIGLFGMIAGLQANLVNIFK
;
A
#
# COMPACT_ATOMS: atom_id res chain seq x y z
N MET A 1 15.33 25.17 17.52
CA MET A 1 16.75 25.04 17.94
C MET A 1 17.11 23.71 18.62
N LEU A 2 16.15 22.82 18.95
CA LEU A 2 16.42 21.53 19.62
C LEU A 2 16.91 20.39 18.68
N TRP A 3 16.82 20.60 17.37
CA TRP A 3 17.14 19.60 16.34
C TRP A 3 18.58 19.04 16.38
N PRO A 4 19.66 19.84 16.49
CA PRO A 4 21.02 19.30 16.48
C PRO A 4 21.38 18.50 17.74
N ALA A 5 20.71 18.75 18.87
CA ALA A 5 20.94 18.03 20.12
C ALA A 5 20.29 16.63 20.11
N LEU A 6 19.16 16.48 19.41
CA LEU A 6 18.51 15.19 19.20
C LEU A 6 19.32 14.31 18.25
N TRP A 7 19.92 14.89 17.20
CA TRP A 7 20.80 14.16 16.28
C TRP A 7 22.01 13.54 16.99
N LYS A 8 22.69 14.33 17.85
CA LYS A 8 23.82 13.84 18.66
C LYS A 8 23.46 12.80 19.72
N ARG A 9 22.17 12.65 20.07
CA ARG A 9 21.69 11.59 20.98
C ARG A 9 21.31 10.31 20.20
N LEU A 10 20.78 10.46 18.99
CA LEU A 10 20.47 9.35 18.09
C LEU A 10 21.74 8.68 17.58
N GLU A 11 22.76 9.43 17.20
CA GLU A 11 24.04 8.90 16.73
C GLU A 11 24.77 8.08 17.81
N ARG A 12 24.63 8.47 19.09
CA ARG A 12 25.14 7.70 20.24
C ARG A 12 24.31 6.45 20.58
N ARG A 13 23.05 6.37 20.13
CA ARG A 13 22.22 5.15 20.20
C ARG A 13 22.31 4.31 18.92
N GLY A 14 22.90 4.85 17.85
CA GLY A 14 23.19 4.20 16.58
C GLY A 14 24.29 3.14 16.63
N GLY A 15 24.73 2.74 17.82
CA GLY A 15 25.47 1.49 18.05
C GLY A 15 24.61 0.23 17.87
N PHE A 16 23.74 0.18 16.86
CA PHE A 16 23.03 -1.04 16.47
C PHE A 16 23.95 -1.90 15.59
N CYS A 17 25.14 -2.21 16.11
CA CYS A 17 25.99 -3.29 15.61
C CYS A 17 25.58 -4.58 16.30
N SER A 18 24.54 -5.24 15.79
CA SER A 18 24.32 -6.66 16.06
C SER A 18 23.57 -7.29 14.88
N SER A 19 24.32 -8.01 14.03
CA SER A 19 23.90 -8.65 12.76
C SER A 19 24.13 -7.83 11.46
N VAL A 20 25.31 -7.21 11.34
CA VAL A 20 25.68 -6.30 10.24
C VAL A 20 25.93 -7.02 8.90
N ASN A 21 26.40 -8.28 8.87
CA ASN A 21 26.80 -8.93 7.61
C ASN A 21 25.65 -9.36 6.68
N LEU A 22 24.45 -9.67 7.20
CA LEU A 22 23.30 -10.08 6.36
C LEU A 22 22.37 -8.91 6.03
N LYS A 23 22.28 -7.92 6.91
CA LYS A 23 21.44 -6.73 6.70
C LYS A 23 22.02 -5.79 5.64
N LEU A 24 23.34 -5.64 5.59
CA LEU A 24 24.02 -4.78 4.61
C LEU A 24 23.76 -5.18 3.16
N PRO A 25 23.97 -6.45 2.72
CA PRO A 25 23.71 -6.84 1.34
C PRO A 25 22.22 -6.79 1.01
N PHE A 26 21.34 -7.10 1.96
CA PHE A 26 19.90 -7.04 1.75
C PHE A 26 19.41 -5.59 1.56
N GLU A 27 19.89 -4.67 2.39
CA GLU A 27 19.60 -3.24 2.28
C GLU A 27 20.11 -2.68 0.95
N LEU A 28 21.35 -3.04 0.56
CA LEU A 28 21.92 -2.62 -0.72
C LEU A 28 21.13 -3.19 -1.90
N ALA A 29 20.75 -4.47 -1.83
CA ALA A 29 19.98 -5.13 -2.88
C ALA A 29 18.60 -4.48 -3.04
N LEU A 30 17.90 -4.22 -1.94
CA LEU A 30 16.59 -3.56 -1.95
C LEU A 30 16.69 -2.14 -2.48
N ARG A 31 17.72 -1.38 -2.08
CA ARG A 31 17.97 -0.03 -2.58
C ARG A 31 18.26 0.00 -4.08
N THR A 32 19.15 -0.87 -4.54
CA THR A 32 19.47 -1.00 -5.96
C THR A 32 18.24 -1.45 -6.76
N PHE A 33 17.45 -2.40 -6.23
CA PHE A 33 16.21 -2.86 -6.86
C PHE A 33 15.19 -1.73 -7.01
N LEU A 34 14.95 -0.94 -5.95
CA LEU A 34 14.08 0.23 -6.01
C LEU A 34 14.57 1.26 -7.05
N LEU A 35 15.88 1.52 -7.11
CA LEU A 35 16.47 2.42 -8.10
C LEU A 35 16.26 1.90 -9.53
N PHE A 36 16.39 0.60 -9.76
CA PHE A 36 16.09 0.00 -11.07
C PHE A 36 14.63 0.19 -11.46
N ILE A 37 13.69 0.01 -10.52
CA ILE A 37 12.26 0.25 -10.78
C ILE A 37 12.03 1.70 -11.18
N ILE A 38 12.59 2.65 -10.42
CA ILE A 38 12.44 4.09 -10.71
C ILE A 38 13.05 4.42 -12.08
N MET A 39 14.21 3.84 -12.42
CA MET A 39 14.86 4.03 -13.71
C MET A 39 14.01 3.49 -14.86
N ILE A 40 13.40 2.31 -14.71
CA ILE A 40 12.48 1.76 -15.71
C ILE A 40 11.28 2.69 -15.90
N PHE A 41 10.67 3.18 -14.82
CA PHE A 41 9.57 4.14 -14.92
C PHE A 41 9.97 5.45 -15.60
N GLY A 42 11.16 5.98 -15.29
CA GLY A 42 11.67 7.20 -15.91
C GLY A 42 11.99 7.05 -17.40
N ILE A 43 12.37 5.86 -17.86
CA ILE A 43 12.58 5.57 -19.30
C ILE A 43 11.24 5.31 -20.01
N ALA A 44 10.32 4.60 -19.35
CA ALA A 44 9.06 4.18 -19.96
C ALA A 44 8.02 5.31 -20.07
N VAL A 45 8.02 6.27 -19.15
CA VAL A 45 7.01 7.33 -19.08
C VAL A 45 7.69 8.71 -19.05
N PRO A 46 7.52 9.54 -20.10
CA PRO A 46 8.13 10.87 -20.17
C PRO A 46 7.51 11.87 -19.17
N ASN A 47 6.27 11.65 -18.72
CA ASN A 47 5.54 12.51 -17.78
C ASN A 47 5.22 11.79 -16.46
N LEU A 48 6.11 11.87 -15.46
CA LEU A 48 5.88 11.25 -14.14
C LEU A 48 4.67 11.84 -13.38
N GLU A 49 4.30 13.08 -13.70
CA GLU A 49 3.19 13.79 -13.04
C GLU A 49 1.83 13.11 -13.26
N GLU A 50 1.63 12.46 -14.39
CA GLU A 50 0.41 11.71 -14.70
C GLU A 50 0.38 10.32 -14.02
N LEU A 51 1.56 9.78 -13.71
CA LEU A 51 1.69 8.46 -13.08
C LEU A 51 1.41 8.50 -11.59
N ILE A 52 1.83 9.56 -10.89
CA ILE A 52 1.61 9.75 -9.44
C ILE A 52 0.12 9.61 -9.04
N PRO A 53 -0.83 10.32 -9.66
CA PRO A 53 -2.25 10.17 -9.35
C PRO A 53 -2.81 8.81 -9.76
N LEU A 54 -2.29 8.19 -10.83
CA LEU A 54 -2.71 6.86 -11.27
C LEU A 54 -2.36 5.78 -10.22
N VAL A 55 -1.09 5.74 -9.79
CA VAL A 55 -0.66 4.81 -8.73
C VAL A 55 -1.28 5.20 -7.39
N GLY A 56 -1.45 6.49 -7.12
CA GLY A 56 -2.07 6.99 -5.89
C GLY A 56 -3.51 6.52 -5.72
N VAL A 57 -4.36 6.66 -6.75
CA VAL A 57 -5.76 6.22 -6.68
C VAL A 57 -5.87 4.70 -6.67
N THR A 58 -5.10 4.00 -7.50
CA THR A 58 -5.15 2.52 -7.53
C THR A 58 -4.69 1.93 -6.21
N THR A 59 -3.51 2.31 -5.72
CA THR A 59 -2.99 1.80 -4.45
C THR A 59 -3.83 2.30 -3.27
N GLY A 60 -4.28 3.55 -3.30
CA GLY A 60 -5.14 4.13 -2.26
C GLY A 60 -6.47 3.39 -2.12
N MET A 61 -7.18 3.12 -3.22
CA MET A 61 -8.45 2.39 -3.20
C MET A 61 -8.26 0.93 -2.76
N LEU A 62 -7.19 0.28 -3.22
CA LEU A 62 -6.84 -1.09 -2.81
C LEU A 62 -6.52 -1.18 -1.31
N LEU A 63 -5.67 -0.27 -0.80
CA LEU A 63 -5.26 -0.27 0.59
C LEU A 63 -6.39 0.17 1.54
N ALA A 64 -7.21 1.15 1.14
CA ALA A 64 -8.23 1.73 2.00
C ALA A 64 -9.53 0.92 2.08
N PHE A 65 -9.91 0.23 1.00
CA PHE A 65 -11.16 -0.53 0.95
C PHE A 65 -10.90 -2.03 0.78
N LEU A 66 -10.07 -2.41 -0.18
CA LEU A 66 -9.96 -3.82 -0.58
C LEU A 66 -9.22 -4.66 0.48
N ILE A 67 -8.10 -4.18 1.00
CA ILE A 67 -7.36 -4.86 2.08
C ILE A 67 -8.17 -5.02 3.36
N PRO A 68 -8.75 -3.95 3.96
CA PRO A 68 -9.53 -4.10 5.19
C PRO A 68 -10.72 -5.03 5.01
N SER A 69 -11.47 -4.94 3.90
CA SER A 69 -12.61 -5.84 3.66
C SER A 69 -12.18 -7.29 3.44
N LEU A 70 -11.06 -7.55 2.75
CA LEU A 70 -10.55 -8.92 2.65
C LEU A 70 -10.10 -9.46 4.01
N LEU A 71 -9.47 -8.64 4.84
CA LEU A 71 -9.04 -9.04 6.17
C LEU A 71 -10.25 -9.30 7.08
N ASP A 72 -11.28 -8.47 7.02
CA ASP A 72 -12.49 -8.64 7.84
C ASP A 72 -13.24 -9.93 7.44
N LEU A 73 -13.39 -10.18 6.14
CA LEU A 73 -13.94 -11.42 5.62
C LEU A 73 -13.11 -12.64 6.01
N LEU A 74 -11.78 -12.59 5.87
CA LEU A 74 -10.92 -13.74 6.16
C LEU A 74 -10.89 -14.08 7.66
N THR A 75 -10.94 -13.06 8.52
CA THR A 75 -10.83 -13.24 9.97
C THR A 75 -12.16 -13.60 10.62
N TRP A 76 -13.25 -12.91 10.29
CA TRP A 76 -14.52 -13.04 11.02
C TRP A 76 -15.49 -14.05 10.41
N LEU A 77 -15.48 -14.24 9.09
CA LEU A 77 -16.36 -15.20 8.43
C LEU A 77 -16.24 -16.64 9.00
N PRO A 78 -15.04 -17.23 9.18
CA PRO A 78 -14.93 -18.59 9.73
C PRO A 78 -15.43 -18.67 11.19
N ILE A 79 -15.25 -17.60 11.97
CA ILE A 79 -15.68 -17.53 13.37
C ILE A 79 -17.21 -17.51 13.46
N ARG A 80 -17.88 -16.74 12.60
CA ARG A 80 -19.35 -16.59 12.59
C ARG A 80 -20.05 -17.84 12.05
N ILE A 81 -19.50 -18.47 11.02
CA ILE A 81 -20.00 -19.75 10.51
C ILE A 81 -19.93 -20.84 11.60
N LYS A 82 -18.82 -20.89 12.35
CA LYS A 82 -18.65 -21.86 13.45
C LYS A 82 -19.66 -21.66 14.59
N ARG A 83 -20.09 -20.42 14.87
CA ARG A 83 -21.14 -20.10 15.86
C ARG A 83 -22.58 -20.32 15.36
N ARG A 84 -22.79 -20.73 14.10
CA ARG A 84 -24.11 -20.85 13.43
C ARG A 84 -24.91 -19.53 13.38
N GLU A 85 -24.23 -18.38 13.44
CA GLU A 85 -24.86 -17.06 13.37
C GLU A 85 -25.02 -16.61 11.91
N TYR A 86 -25.82 -17.34 11.13
CA TYR A 86 -25.92 -17.11 9.67
C TYR A 86 -26.38 -15.69 9.30
N LYS A 87 -27.27 -15.07 10.08
CA LYS A 87 -27.76 -13.70 9.82
C LYS A 87 -26.63 -12.66 9.92
N LEU A 88 -25.75 -12.81 10.91
CA LEU A 88 -24.62 -11.90 11.10
C LEU A 88 -23.53 -12.16 10.06
N ALA A 89 -23.32 -13.42 9.69
CA ALA A 89 -22.41 -13.79 8.60
C ALA A 89 -22.86 -13.19 7.26
N THR A 90 -24.16 -13.21 6.94
CA THR A 90 -24.67 -12.60 5.70
C THR A 90 -24.55 -11.08 5.71
N LEU A 91 -24.76 -10.42 6.86
CA LEU A 91 -24.60 -8.96 6.97
C LEU A 91 -23.15 -8.54 6.74
N LEU A 92 -22.19 -9.27 7.34
CA LEU A 92 -20.77 -9.01 7.15
C LEU A 92 -20.36 -9.13 5.68
N ILE A 93 -20.79 -10.19 4.99
CA ILE A 93 -20.52 -10.36 3.56
C ILE A 93 -21.08 -9.18 2.74
N ILE A 94 -22.28 -8.70 3.07
CA ILE A 94 -22.92 -7.60 2.35
C ILE A 94 -22.14 -6.29 2.57
N GLU A 95 -21.74 -5.99 3.80
CA GLU A 95 -20.96 -4.78 4.13
C GLU A 95 -19.60 -4.79 3.42
N ASP A 96 -18.88 -5.92 3.48
CA ASP A 96 -17.60 -6.09 2.78
C ASP A 96 -17.76 -5.99 1.27
N LEU A 97 -18.83 -6.57 0.71
CA LEU A 97 -19.13 -6.48 -0.71
C LEU A 97 -19.36 -5.03 -1.14
N ILE A 98 -20.10 -4.24 -0.34
CA ILE A 98 -20.34 -2.82 -0.62
C ILE A 98 -19.02 -2.05 -0.60
N MET A 99 -18.15 -2.28 0.38
CA MET A 99 -16.83 -1.62 0.44
C MET A 99 -15.95 -1.97 -0.75
N VAL A 100 -15.92 -3.24 -1.17
CA VAL A 100 -15.20 -3.68 -2.38
C VAL A 100 -15.76 -3.00 -3.63
N LEU A 101 -17.09 -2.91 -3.76
CA LEU A 101 -17.72 -2.25 -4.91
C LEU A 101 -17.39 -0.76 -4.95
N ILE A 102 -17.41 -0.06 -3.82
CA ILE A 102 -17.01 1.35 -3.72
C ILE A 102 -15.54 1.52 -4.12
N GLY A 103 -14.66 0.66 -3.59
CA GLY A 103 -13.24 0.69 -3.93
C GLY A 103 -12.99 0.45 -5.43
N LEU A 104 -13.71 -0.49 -6.03
CA LEU A 104 -13.59 -0.83 -7.44
C LEU A 104 -14.15 0.27 -8.35
N PHE A 105 -15.27 0.89 -7.96
CA PHE A 105 -15.81 2.07 -8.64
C PHE A 105 -14.83 3.25 -8.59
N GLY A 106 -14.31 3.56 -7.40
CA GLY A 106 -13.31 4.63 -7.21
C GLY A 106 -12.03 4.39 -8.01
N MET A 107 -11.59 3.13 -8.10
CA MET A 107 -10.45 2.73 -8.93
C MET A 107 -10.73 2.95 -10.42
N ILE A 108 -11.88 2.50 -10.95
CA ILE A 108 -12.22 2.69 -12.38
C ILE A 108 -12.34 4.18 -12.71
N ALA A 109 -13.04 4.96 -11.89
CA ALA A 109 -13.20 6.40 -12.10
C ALA A 109 -11.84 7.13 -12.08
N GLY A 110 -10.96 6.78 -11.14
CA GLY A 110 -9.62 7.34 -11.05
C GLY A 110 -8.69 6.93 -12.19
N LEU A 111 -8.80 5.69 -12.67
CA LEU A 111 -8.08 5.21 -13.85
C LEU A 111 -8.53 5.96 -15.10
N GLN A 112 -9.84 6.10 -15.33
CA GLN A 112 -10.36 6.82 -16.49
C GLN A 112 -9.92 8.29 -16.49
N ALA A 113 -10.01 8.98 -15.35
CA ALA A 113 -9.60 10.38 -15.24
C ALA A 113 -8.11 10.59 -15.56
N ASN A 114 -7.24 9.66 -15.15
CA ASN A 114 -5.81 9.76 -15.42
C ASN A 114 -5.43 9.30 -16.84
N LEU A 115 -6.03 8.22 -17.35
CA LEU A 115 -5.76 7.74 -18.71
C LEU A 115 -6.16 8.77 -19.76
N VAL A 116 -7.28 9.48 -19.57
CA VAL A 116 -7.70 10.56 -20.48
C VAL A 116 -6.69 11.70 -20.52
N ASN A 117 -6.00 12.00 -19.41
CA ASN A 117 -4.95 13.01 -19.38
C ASN A 117 -3.65 12.55 -20.04
N ILE A 118 -3.31 11.26 -19.97
CA ILE A 118 -2.10 10.70 -20.62
C ILE A 118 -2.26 10.64 -22.15
N PHE A 119 -3.46 10.32 -22.64
CA PHE A 119 -3.73 10.16 -24.07
C PHE A 119 -4.07 11.47 -24.81
N LYS A 120 -4.15 12.60 -24.09
CA LYS A 120 -4.50 13.91 -24.65
C LYS A 120 -3.30 14.84 -24.65
#